data_AF-A0A1C7M2X5-F1
#
_entry.id   AF-A0A1C7M2X5-F1
#
_cell.length_a   1.000
_cell.length_b   1.000
_cell.length_c   1.000
_cell.angle_alpha   90.00
_cell.angle_beta   90.00
_cell.angle_gamma   90.00
#
_symmetry.space_group_name_H-M   'P 1'
#
loop_
_entity.id
_entity.type
_entity.pdbx_description
1 polymer ?
#
loop_
_entity_poly.entity_id
_entity_poly.type
_entity_poly.pdbx_seq_one_letter_code
_entity_poly.pdbx_strand_id
1 'polypeptide(L)'
;MCRPPESSLSDDEDDGEDSDQMEDVQKRFAFPDLDSKIRETVAAYGAVFPKLNFSSPRGCEPPPDSSAPSAYQLELVLRKWYPVDRSRELRCFVRQEVLVGISQRDPNYYDFWNEPDTQSKVIEAVTAFWETKIKGKWEVTNGDYTFDFLLTRDLSRGHILDFNPYAPRTDPLLFTYEELLALLAARTGGEPPELRVVDSPNHPAATRNAPMHQHNMLPIEALAMSSGRDVQEFQGCGRRRYAGRWKMRACNFVMHVTVA
;
A
#
# COMPACT_ATOMS: atom_id res chain seq x y z
N MET A 1 -52.49 -46.94 4.38
CA MET A 1 -51.77 -47.76 3.37
C MET A 1 -52.18 -47.29 1.99
N CYS A 2 -51.22 -46.90 1.14
CA CYS A 2 -51.32 -46.94 -0.32
C CYS A 2 -49.89 -46.87 -0.88
N ARG A 3 -49.41 -47.96 -1.48
CA ARG A 3 -48.27 -47.98 -2.40
C ARG A 3 -48.78 -47.69 -3.81
N PRO A 4 -47.94 -47.12 -4.67
CA PRO A 4 -47.95 -47.49 -6.09
C PRO A 4 -46.50 -47.82 -6.56
N PRO A 5 -46.25 -48.15 -7.84
CA PRO A 5 -45.99 -49.53 -8.26
C PRO A 5 -44.54 -49.74 -8.76
N GLU A 6 -44.10 -51.00 -8.80
CA GLU A 6 -42.92 -51.40 -9.56
C GLU A 6 -43.28 -51.63 -11.04
N SER A 7 -42.44 -51.15 -11.94
CA SER A 7 -42.33 -51.61 -13.31
C SER A 7 -40.85 -51.84 -13.62
N SER A 8 -40.49 -53.11 -13.76
CA SER A 8 -39.21 -53.64 -14.23
C SER A 8 -38.92 -53.21 -15.67
N LEU A 9 -37.65 -52.98 -16.02
CA LEU A 9 -36.99 -53.49 -17.23
C LEU A 9 -35.47 -53.27 -17.10
N SER A 10 -34.72 -54.35 -17.30
CA SER A 10 -33.27 -54.48 -17.30
C SER A 10 -32.64 -54.00 -18.62
N ASP A 11 -31.44 -53.42 -18.57
CA ASP A 11 -30.41 -53.66 -19.60
C ASP A 11 -29.03 -53.26 -19.06
N ASP A 12 -28.02 -54.07 -19.41
CA ASP A 12 -26.62 -54.00 -19.00
C ASP A 12 -25.93 -52.70 -19.48
N GLU A 13 -25.21 -52.00 -18.59
CA GLU A 13 -24.25 -50.97 -19.00
C GLU A 13 -22.83 -51.54 -18.96
N ASP A 14 -22.39 -51.87 -20.17
CA ASP A 14 -21.04 -52.23 -20.62
C ASP A 14 -20.08 -51.03 -20.53
N ASP A 15 -18.81 -51.33 -20.27
CA ASP A 15 -17.72 -50.38 -20.05
C ASP A 15 -17.45 -49.51 -21.30
N GLY A 16 -17.51 -48.18 -21.13
CA GLY A 16 -17.16 -47.20 -22.16
C GLY A 16 -16.41 -46.02 -21.57
N GLU A 17 -15.08 -46.07 -21.65
CA GLU A 17 -14.15 -44.98 -21.34
C GLU A 17 -14.46 -43.71 -22.16
N ASP A 18 -14.72 -42.59 -21.49
CA ASP A 18 -14.21 -41.29 -21.91
C ASP A 18 -14.19 -40.32 -20.72
N SER A 19 -13.02 -40.14 -20.12
CA SER A 19 -12.81 -39.16 -19.05
C SER A 19 -11.66 -38.25 -19.44
N ASP A 20 -11.95 -37.32 -20.34
CA ASP A 20 -11.15 -36.11 -20.54
C ASP A 20 -11.32 -35.18 -19.31
N GLN A 21 -10.77 -35.61 -18.17
CA GLN A 21 -10.56 -34.74 -17.01
C GLN A 21 -9.27 -33.95 -17.25
N MET A 22 -9.44 -32.75 -17.79
CA MET A 22 -8.39 -31.75 -17.95
C MET A 22 -7.96 -31.27 -16.56
N GLU A 23 -6.99 -31.95 -15.94
CA GLU A 23 -6.35 -31.52 -14.69
C GLU A 23 -5.69 -30.15 -14.90
N ASP A 24 -6.26 -29.11 -14.30
CA ASP A 24 -5.65 -27.77 -14.27
C ASP A 24 -4.42 -27.81 -13.34
N VAL A 25 -3.27 -28.22 -13.90
CA VAL A 25 -1.98 -28.25 -13.19
C VAL A 25 -1.56 -26.81 -12.92
N GLN A 26 -1.97 -26.29 -11.77
CA GLN A 26 -1.61 -24.97 -11.30
C GLN A 26 -0.07 -24.89 -11.15
N LYS A 27 0.59 -24.26 -12.12
CA LYS A 27 2.05 -24.13 -12.16
C LYS A 27 2.55 -23.49 -10.87
N ARG A 28 3.27 -24.26 -10.05
CA ARG A 28 4.01 -23.74 -8.89
C ARG A 28 5.29 -23.09 -9.39
N PHE A 29 5.38 -21.78 -9.21
CA PHE A 29 6.61 -21.04 -9.44
C PHE A 29 7.42 -21.03 -8.14
N ALA A 30 8.73 -21.31 -8.24
CA ALA A 30 9.66 -21.26 -7.12
C ALA A 30 10.83 -20.36 -7.47
N PHE A 31 11.21 -19.49 -6.53
CA PHE A 31 12.32 -18.55 -6.67
C PHE A 31 13.33 -18.80 -5.54
N PRO A 32 14.11 -19.91 -5.61
CA PRO A 32 14.92 -20.37 -4.49
C PRO A 32 15.97 -19.34 -4.03
N ASP A 33 16.59 -18.63 -4.98
CA ASP A 33 17.58 -17.59 -4.67
C ASP A 33 16.94 -16.39 -3.97
N LEU A 34 15.70 -16.01 -4.35
CA LEU A 34 14.95 -14.94 -3.71
C LEU A 34 14.50 -15.37 -2.31
N ASP A 35 13.98 -16.59 -2.18
CA ASP A 35 13.56 -17.16 -0.89
C ASP A 35 14.73 -17.22 0.11
N SER A 36 15.92 -17.66 -0.35
CA SER A 36 17.14 -17.65 0.49
C SER A 36 17.46 -16.25 1.00
N LYS A 37 17.46 -15.25 0.11
CA LYS A 37 17.73 -13.84 0.48
C LYS A 37 16.69 -13.29 1.45
N ILE A 38 15.41 -13.62 1.26
CA ILE A 38 14.34 -13.22 2.19
C ILE A 38 14.59 -13.85 3.56
N ARG A 39 14.88 -15.16 3.62
CA ARG A 39 15.17 -15.87 4.87
C ARG A 39 16.41 -15.34 5.58
N GLU A 40 17.49 -15.06 4.86
CA GLU A 40 18.70 -14.43 5.40
C GLU A 40 18.39 -13.06 6.01
N THR A 41 17.58 -12.26 5.33
CA THR A 41 17.15 -10.94 5.83
C THR A 41 16.29 -11.07 7.08
N VAL A 42 15.34 -12.00 7.11
CA VAL A 42 14.52 -12.31 8.29
C VAL A 42 15.40 -12.79 9.45
N ALA A 43 16.39 -13.64 9.19
CA ALA A 43 17.32 -14.10 10.22
C ALA A 43 18.17 -12.94 10.79
N ALA A 44 18.60 -12.00 9.95
CA ALA A 44 19.42 -10.87 10.36
C ALA A 44 18.63 -9.78 11.13
N TYR A 45 17.40 -9.48 10.71
CA TYR A 45 16.61 -8.36 11.25
C TYR A 45 15.46 -8.78 12.16
N GLY A 46 15.17 -10.08 12.26
CA GLY A 46 14.00 -10.64 12.93
C GLY A 46 12.75 -10.48 12.07
N ALA A 47 11.68 -9.96 12.65
CA ALA A 47 10.46 -9.67 11.90
C ALA A 47 10.70 -8.52 10.89
N VAL A 48 10.19 -8.69 9.67
CA VAL A 48 10.27 -7.69 8.59
C VAL A 48 8.91 -7.49 7.93
N PHE A 49 8.67 -6.29 7.41
CA PHE A 49 7.52 -5.92 6.61
C PHE A 49 7.94 -5.83 5.13
N PRO A 50 7.38 -6.67 4.24
CA PRO A 50 7.66 -6.62 2.82
C PRO A 50 6.90 -5.47 2.15
N LYS A 51 7.57 -4.73 1.27
CA LYS A 51 6.98 -3.65 0.48
C LYS A 51 7.54 -3.67 -0.94
N LEU A 52 6.65 -3.52 -1.91
CA LEU A 52 7.02 -3.30 -3.32
C LEU A 52 7.01 -1.81 -3.65
N ASN A 53 7.47 -1.46 -4.85
CA ASN A 53 7.56 -0.10 -5.40
C ASN A 53 6.16 0.51 -5.63
N PHE A 54 5.35 0.68 -4.59
CA PHE A 54 3.90 0.95 -4.59
C PHE A 54 3.02 -0.30 -4.81
N SER A 55 1.77 -0.24 -4.35
CA SER A 55 0.74 -1.18 -4.80
C SER A 55 0.57 -0.97 -6.30
N SER A 56 0.97 -1.97 -7.09
CA SER A 56 0.97 -1.91 -8.55
C SER A 56 -0.32 -1.26 -9.07
N PRO A 57 -0.24 -0.26 -9.96
CA PRO A 57 -1.41 0.18 -10.68
C PRO A 57 -2.04 -1.03 -11.36
N ARG A 58 -3.37 -1.19 -11.28
CA ARG A 58 -4.06 -2.09 -12.20
C ARG A 58 -3.82 -1.55 -13.60
N GLY A 59 -3.10 -2.29 -14.43
CA GLY A 59 -2.74 -1.90 -15.80
C GLY A 59 -1.25 -1.63 -15.97
N CYS A 60 -0.44 -2.70 -16.02
CA CYS A 60 0.87 -2.65 -16.65
C CYS A 60 0.68 -2.87 -18.16
N GLU A 61 0.22 -1.83 -18.86
CA GLU A 61 0.50 -1.72 -20.29
C GLU A 61 1.07 -0.32 -20.55
N PRO A 62 2.32 -0.20 -21.00
CA PRO A 62 2.82 1.07 -21.48
C PRO A 62 2.03 1.47 -22.74
N PRO A 63 1.76 2.77 -22.96
CA PRO A 63 1.14 3.21 -24.20
C PRO A 63 1.99 2.76 -25.40
N PRO A 64 1.36 2.32 -26.51
CA PRO A 64 2.04 1.66 -27.63
C PRO A 64 3.13 2.51 -28.33
N ASP A 65 3.17 3.82 -28.07
CA ASP A 65 4.04 4.77 -28.79
C ASP A 65 5.14 5.44 -27.92
N SER A 66 5.43 4.93 -26.73
CA SER A 66 6.54 5.46 -25.92
C SER A 66 7.88 4.80 -26.31
N SER A 67 8.66 5.48 -27.15
CA SER A 67 10.02 5.08 -27.59
C SER A 67 11.11 5.19 -26.49
N ALA A 68 10.71 5.27 -25.21
CA ALA A 68 11.62 5.29 -24.08
C ALA A 68 11.40 4.04 -23.23
N PRO A 69 12.37 3.10 -23.16
CA PRO A 69 12.29 1.99 -22.24
C PRO A 69 12.65 2.52 -20.85
N SER A 70 11.70 3.10 -20.11
CA SER A 70 11.84 3.10 -18.66
C SER A 70 11.56 1.67 -18.22
N ALA A 71 12.58 0.82 -18.25
CA ALA A 71 12.49 -0.54 -17.74
C ALA A 71 12.05 -0.44 -16.26
N TYR A 72 10.78 -0.73 -16.01
CA TYR A 72 10.21 -0.65 -14.67
C TYR A 72 10.84 -1.77 -13.86
N GLN A 73 11.82 -1.43 -13.03
CA GLN A 73 12.52 -2.41 -12.23
C GLN A 73 11.74 -2.64 -10.94
N LEU A 74 11.28 -3.87 -10.73
CA LEU A 74 10.61 -4.26 -9.49
C LEU A 74 11.65 -4.48 -8.39
N GLU A 75 11.44 -3.86 -7.23
CA GLU A 75 12.24 -4.08 -6.04
C GLU A 75 11.36 -4.62 -4.93
N LEU A 76 11.92 -5.58 -4.17
CA LEU A 76 11.35 -6.03 -2.92
C LEU A 76 12.13 -5.36 -1.79
N VAL A 77 11.47 -4.47 -1.07
CA VAL A 77 12.01 -3.78 0.09
C VAL A 77 11.54 -4.49 1.35
N LEU A 78 12.48 -4.98 2.15
CA LEU A 78 12.19 -5.59 3.46
C LEU A 78 12.54 -4.58 4.55
N ARG A 79 11.53 -4.04 5.22
CA ARG A 79 11.71 -3.10 6.32
C ARG A 79 11.69 -3.84 7.64
N LYS A 80 12.61 -3.54 8.55
CA LYS A 80 12.56 -4.12 9.91
C LYS A 80 11.22 -3.76 10.57
N TRP A 81 10.54 -4.77 11.10
CA TRP A 81 9.32 -4.58 11.87
C TRP A 81 9.65 -4.05 13.26
N TYR A 82 8.90 -3.07 13.71
CA TYR A 82 8.92 -2.56 15.07
C TYR A 82 7.49 -2.19 15.48
N PRO A 83 7.16 -2.26 16.77
CA PRO A 83 5.86 -1.79 17.24
C PRO A 83 5.77 -0.29 16.98
N VAL A 84 4.88 0.08 16.06
CA VAL A 84 4.55 1.47 15.77
C VAL A 84 3.33 1.86 16.59
N ASP A 85 3.47 2.96 17.33
CA ASP A 85 2.34 3.58 18.01
C ASP A 85 1.62 4.49 17.02
N ARG A 86 0.49 4.00 16.53
CA ARG A 86 -0.31 4.65 15.49
C ARG A 86 -0.87 6.01 15.89
N SER A 87 -0.98 6.29 17.19
CA SER A 87 -1.46 7.58 17.69
C SER A 87 -0.60 8.76 17.25
N ARG A 88 0.66 8.49 16.86
CA ARG A 88 1.69 9.45 16.48
C ARG A 88 1.98 9.45 14.97
N GLU A 89 1.16 8.75 14.18
CA GLU A 89 1.24 8.73 12.73
C GLU A 89 0.45 9.88 12.12
N LEU A 90 1.08 10.58 11.18
CA LEU A 90 0.55 11.71 10.46
C LEU A 90 0.69 11.48 8.95
N ARG A 91 -0.23 12.06 8.17
CA ARG A 91 -0.03 12.29 6.74
C ARG A 91 0.10 13.78 6.48
N CYS A 92 1.16 14.13 5.76
CA CYS A 92 1.50 15.49 5.42
C CYS A 92 1.27 15.73 3.92
N PHE A 93 0.66 16.84 3.57
CA PHE A 93 0.25 17.19 2.20
C PHE A 93 1.12 18.34 1.68
N VAL A 94 1.90 18.08 0.64
CA VAL A 94 2.75 19.07 -0.02
C VAL A 94 2.24 19.30 -1.44
N ARG A 95 2.05 20.56 -1.79
CA ARG A 95 1.58 20.99 -3.11
C ARG A 95 2.34 22.24 -3.52
N GLN A 96 2.82 22.28 -4.76
CA GLN A 96 3.63 23.40 -5.27
C GLN A 96 4.81 23.76 -4.34
N GLU A 97 5.46 22.75 -3.77
CA GLU A 97 6.59 22.90 -2.84
C GLU A 97 6.23 23.67 -1.55
N VAL A 98 4.96 23.58 -1.15
CA VAL A 98 4.41 24.15 0.09
C VAL A 98 3.76 23.04 0.90
N LEU A 99 4.17 22.87 2.16
CA LEU A 99 3.49 21.99 3.11
C LEU A 99 2.15 22.62 3.51
N VAL A 100 1.05 22.13 2.94
CA VAL A 100 -0.31 22.70 3.05
C VAL A 100 -1.01 22.26 4.33
N GLY A 101 -1.01 20.96 4.60
CA GLY A 101 -1.78 20.40 5.70
C GLY A 101 -1.14 19.15 6.30
N ILE A 102 -1.53 18.87 7.54
CA ILE A 102 -1.10 17.72 8.34
C ILE A 102 -2.38 17.07 8.90
N SER A 103 -2.57 15.78 8.65
CA SER A 103 -3.71 15.02 9.16
C SER A 103 -3.23 13.92 10.08
N GLN A 104 -3.95 13.69 11.18
CA GLN A 104 -3.86 12.44 11.92
C GLN A 104 -4.16 11.25 11.00
N ARG A 105 -3.35 10.18 11.07
CA ARG A 105 -3.50 8.99 10.21
C ARG A 105 -4.43 7.94 10.78
N ASP A 106 -4.32 7.67 12.08
CA ASP A 106 -5.21 6.74 12.80
C ASP A 106 -6.54 7.46 13.09
N PRO A 107 -7.70 6.90 12.73
CA PRO A 107 -9.00 7.53 12.97
C PRO A 107 -9.45 7.53 14.44
N ASN A 108 -8.70 6.93 15.37
CA ASN A 108 -9.03 6.92 16.79
C ASN A 108 -8.89 8.30 17.45
N TYR A 109 -9.64 8.54 18.51
CA TYR A 109 -9.50 9.74 19.35
C TYR A 109 -8.35 9.56 20.36
N TYR A 110 -7.51 10.58 20.52
CA TYR A 110 -6.48 10.64 21.57
C TYR A 110 -6.47 12.01 22.25
N ASP A 111 -6.58 12.03 23.58
CA ASP A 111 -6.75 13.27 24.35
C ASP A 111 -5.65 14.31 24.11
N PHE A 112 -4.40 13.88 23.97
CA PHE A 112 -3.25 14.79 23.81
C PHE A 112 -3.31 15.63 22.52
N TRP A 113 -4.08 15.18 21.51
CA TRP A 113 -4.25 15.96 20.27
C TRP A 113 -5.07 17.22 20.47
N ASN A 114 -5.88 17.30 21.53
CA ASN A 114 -6.68 18.48 21.85
C ASN A 114 -5.90 19.57 22.59
N GLU A 115 -4.66 19.28 23.02
CA GLU A 115 -3.82 20.25 23.71
C GLU A 115 -3.19 21.24 22.70
N PRO A 116 -3.43 22.56 22.82
CA PRO A 116 -2.92 23.54 21.86
C PRO A 116 -1.39 23.59 21.78
N ASP A 117 -0.72 23.40 22.92
CA ASP A 117 0.76 23.34 22.99
C ASP A 117 1.29 22.13 22.21
N THR A 118 0.61 20.99 22.31
CA THR A 118 0.96 19.76 21.59
C THR A 118 0.76 19.94 20.09
N GLN A 119 -0.36 20.52 19.65
CA GLN A 119 -0.59 20.84 18.24
C GLN A 119 0.49 21.77 17.68
N SER A 120 0.78 22.86 18.38
CA SER A 120 1.79 23.85 17.98
C SER A 120 3.17 23.20 17.84
N LYS A 121 3.56 22.37 18.83
CA LYS A 121 4.82 21.63 18.83
C LYS A 121 4.93 20.67 17.64
N VAL A 122 3.86 19.95 17.32
CA VAL A 122 3.83 19.01 16.20
C VAL A 122 3.94 19.73 14.86
N ILE A 123 3.20 20.83 14.69
CA ILE A 123 3.29 21.67 13.48
C ILE A 123 4.73 22.15 13.28
N GLU A 124 5.38 22.66 14.33
CA GLU A 124 6.77 23.10 14.29
C GLU A 124 7.72 21.96 13.91
N ALA A 125 7.61 20.81 14.58
CA ALA A 125 8.46 19.65 14.35
C ALA A 125 8.37 19.12 12.91
N VAL A 126 7.15 18.99 12.38
CA VAL A 126 6.91 18.50 11.01
C VAL A 126 7.39 19.53 9.99
N THR A 127 7.10 20.82 10.20
CA THR A 127 7.52 21.90 9.30
C THR A 127 9.04 21.98 9.24
N ALA A 128 9.72 22.01 10.39
CA ALA A 128 11.18 22.04 10.45
C ALA A 128 11.81 20.81 9.80
N PHE A 129 11.23 19.62 9.99
CA PHE A 129 11.70 18.41 9.32
C PHE A 129 11.54 18.51 7.80
N TRP A 130 10.37 18.94 7.32
CA TRP A 130 10.10 19.07 5.89
C TRP A 130 11.06 20.08 5.24
N GLU A 131 11.21 21.27 5.80
CA GLU A 131 12.09 22.31 5.25
C GLU A 131 13.56 21.89 5.21
N THR A 132 14.05 21.19 6.24
CA THR A 132 15.46 20.83 6.33
C THR A 132 15.80 19.51 5.65
N LYS A 133 14.87 18.56 5.58
CA LYS A 133 15.14 17.19 5.12
C LYS A 133 14.47 16.82 3.81
N ILE A 134 13.41 17.48 3.38
CA ILE A 134 12.61 17.06 2.22
C ILE A 134 12.59 18.15 1.13
N LYS A 135 12.27 19.39 1.50
CA LYS A 135 12.09 20.52 0.57
C LYS A 135 13.31 20.71 -0.34
N GLY A 136 13.07 20.86 -1.63
CA GLY A 136 14.07 21.08 -2.67
C GLY A 136 14.88 19.85 -3.08
N LYS A 137 14.64 18.66 -2.51
CA LYS A 137 15.41 17.46 -2.84
C LYS A 137 14.83 16.64 -3.99
N TRP A 138 13.60 16.91 -4.41
CA TRP A 138 12.89 16.09 -5.39
C TRP A 138 12.23 16.93 -6.48
N GLU A 139 13.03 17.42 -7.42
CA GLU A 139 12.52 18.26 -8.53
C GLU A 139 11.50 17.52 -9.42
N VAL A 140 11.66 16.19 -9.56
CA VAL A 140 10.80 15.34 -10.42
C VAL A 140 9.33 15.32 -9.98
N THR A 141 9.03 15.55 -8.70
CA THR A 141 7.64 15.56 -8.21
C THR A 141 6.93 16.88 -8.49
N ASN A 142 7.65 17.89 -9.00
CA ASN A 142 7.13 19.24 -9.22
C ASN A 142 6.54 19.86 -7.93
N GLY A 143 6.99 19.39 -6.76
CA GLY A 143 6.53 19.80 -5.45
C GLY A 143 5.16 19.29 -5.03
N ASP A 144 4.64 18.24 -5.68
CA ASP A 144 3.31 17.67 -5.43
C ASP A 144 3.43 16.23 -4.90
N TYR A 145 3.33 16.06 -3.58
CA TYR A 145 3.41 14.75 -2.94
C TYR A 145 2.76 14.76 -1.56
N THR A 146 2.51 13.58 -1.04
CA THR A 146 2.18 13.38 0.38
C THR A 146 3.23 12.50 1.01
N PHE A 147 3.45 12.66 2.30
CA PHE A 147 4.34 11.78 3.04
C PHE A 147 3.74 11.40 4.39
N ASP A 148 3.91 10.14 4.76
CA ASP A 148 3.50 9.61 6.05
C ASP A 148 4.68 9.77 7.01
N PHE A 149 4.40 10.30 8.20
CA PHE A 149 5.40 10.69 9.18
C PHE A 149 5.03 10.09 10.54
N LEU A 150 6.01 9.45 11.18
CA LEU A 150 5.86 8.94 12.54
C LEU A 150 6.66 9.84 13.47
N LEU A 151 5.98 10.51 14.40
CA LEU A 151 6.64 11.31 15.42
C LEU A 151 7.43 10.42 16.39
N THR A 152 8.33 11.02 17.18
CA THR A 152 8.96 10.41 18.36
C THR A 152 8.05 10.49 19.58
N ARG A 153 8.40 9.82 20.69
CA ARG A 153 7.53 9.77 21.88
C ARG A 153 7.28 11.15 22.51
N ASP A 154 8.26 12.03 22.39
CA ASP A 154 8.21 13.41 22.87
C ASP A 154 7.61 14.38 21.84
N LEU A 155 7.17 13.91 20.67
CA LEU A 155 6.54 14.68 19.59
C LEU A 155 7.43 15.81 19.02
N SER A 156 8.73 15.84 19.31
CA SER A 156 9.64 16.91 18.88
C SER A 156 10.30 16.64 17.52
N ARG A 157 10.32 15.38 17.09
CA ARG A 157 10.96 14.91 15.85
C ARG A 157 10.16 13.73 15.30
N GLY A 158 10.62 13.18 14.18
CA GLY A 158 10.06 11.96 13.63
C GLY A 158 10.87 11.44 12.47
N HIS A 159 10.33 10.41 11.82
CA HIS A 159 10.89 9.84 10.60
C HIS A 159 9.79 9.53 9.59
N ILE A 160 10.20 9.53 8.32
CA ILE A 160 9.30 9.23 7.21
C ILE A 160 8.97 7.74 7.24
N LEU A 161 7.67 7.43 7.15
CA LEU A 161 7.16 6.09 6.90
C LEU A 161 7.03 5.86 5.40
N ASP A 162 6.42 6.79 4.67
CA ASP A 162 6.14 6.59 3.25
C ASP A 162 6.04 7.89 2.48
N PHE A 163 6.16 7.82 1.16
CA PHE A 163 5.76 8.86 0.24
C PHE A 163 4.64 8.33 -0.65
N ASN A 164 3.66 9.17 -0.97
CA ASN A 164 2.61 8.84 -1.93
C ASN A 164 2.38 10.02 -2.89
N PRO A 165 1.95 9.76 -4.14
CA PRO A 165 1.57 10.83 -5.06
C PRO A 165 0.46 11.70 -4.48
N TYR A 166 0.51 13.01 -4.73
CA TYR A 166 -0.61 13.90 -4.47
C TYR A 166 -1.65 13.72 -5.57
N ALA A 167 -2.59 12.79 -5.36
CA ALA A 167 -3.59 12.42 -6.36
C ALA A 167 -4.82 11.80 -5.68
N PRO A 168 -6.01 11.82 -6.31
CA PRO A 168 -7.25 11.29 -5.73
C PRO A 168 -7.18 9.83 -5.24
N ARG A 169 -6.23 9.02 -5.76
CA ARG A 169 -6.02 7.65 -5.29
C ARG A 169 -5.45 7.57 -3.86
N THR A 170 -4.80 8.64 -3.41
CA THR A 170 -4.24 8.76 -2.07
C THR A 170 -5.31 9.33 -1.16
N ASP A 171 -5.69 8.56 -0.14
CA ASP A 171 -6.70 8.97 0.84
C ASP A 171 -6.30 10.31 1.53
N PRO A 172 -7.14 11.36 1.44
CA PRO A 172 -6.90 12.66 2.07
C PRO A 172 -7.24 12.71 3.57
N LEU A 173 -7.80 11.63 4.14
CA LEU A 173 -8.07 11.47 5.57
C LEU A 173 -9.05 12.52 6.12
N LEU A 174 -8.56 13.42 6.98
CA LEU A 174 -9.37 14.48 7.62
C LEU A 174 -9.52 15.71 6.73
N PHE A 175 -9.04 15.67 5.49
CA PHE A 175 -9.23 16.71 4.47
C PHE A 175 -10.00 16.17 3.27
N THR A 176 -10.48 17.08 2.43
CA THR A 176 -10.71 16.83 1.02
C THR A 176 -9.64 17.52 0.17
N TYR A 177 -9.47 17.08 -1.08
CA TYR A 177 -8.52 17.71 -2.00
C TYR A 177 -8.93 19.14 -2.38
N GLU A 178 -10.24 19.43 -2.38
CA GLU A 178 -10.77 20.78 -2.60
C GLU A 178 -10.40 21.72 -1.44
N GLU A 179 -10.50 21.25 -0.20
CA GLU A 179 -10.11 22.03 0.98
C GLU A 179 -8.60 22.33 0.97
N LEU A 180 -7.77 21.34 0.66
CA LEU A 180 -6.32 21.55 0.53
C LEU A 180 -5.99 22.57 -0.56
N LEU A 181 -6.71 22.54 -1.69
CA LEU A 181 -6.54 23.54 -2.75
C LEU A 181 -6.97 24.94 -2.28
N ALA A 182 -8.08 25.05 -1.54
CA ALA A 182 -8.55 26.31 -0.98
C ALA A 182 -7.57 26.89 0.04
N LEU A 183 -7.00 26.05 0.92
CA LEU A 183 -5.96 26.42 1.87
C LEU A 183 -4.71 26.93 1.18
N LEU A 184 -4.28 26.26 0.10
CA LEU A 184 -3.15 26.72 -0.71
C LEU A 184 -3.43 28.08 -1.35
N ALA A 185 -4.62 28.27 -1.92
CA ALA A 185 -5.01 29.52 -2.58
C ALA A 185 -5.17 30.71 -1.61
N ALA A 186 -5.62 30.45 -0.38
CA ALA A 186 -5.79 31.47 0.66
C ALA A 186 -4.46 31.92 1.29
N ARG A 187 -3.39 31.14 1.11
CA ARG A 187 -2.13 31.34 1.80
C ARG A 187 -1.39 32.56 1.28
N THR A 188 -0.99 33.44 2.19
CA THR A 188 -0.27 34.70 1.85
C THR A 188 1.24 34.61 2.02
N GLY A 189 1.74 33.43 2.41
CA GLY A 189 3.16 33.13 2.62
C GLY A 189 3.56 33.21 4.10
N GLY A 190 4.33 32.22 4.57
CA GLY A 190 4.84 32.16 5.95
C GLY A 190 3.88 31.65 7.02
N GLU A 191 2.61 31.41 6.68
CA GLU A 191 1.65 30.78 7.60
C GLU A 191 1.99 29.30 7.84
N PRO A 192 1.77 28.77 9.06
CA PRO A 192 1.96 27.35 9.35
C PRO A 192 0.98 26.49 8.53
N PRO A 193 1.29 25.20 8.30
CA PRO A 193 0.33 24.26 7.74
C PRO A 193 -0.87 24.03 8.67
N GLU A 194 -2.02 23.74 8.07
CA GLU A 194 -3.24 23.38 8.82
C GLU A 194 -3.09 21.98 9.42
N LEU A 195 -3.28 21.85 10.74
CA LEU A 195 -3.32 20.55 11.42
C LEU A 195 -4.77 20.14 11.67
N ARG A 196 -5.16 18.96 11.19
CA ARG A 196 -6.44 18.33 11.54
C ARG A 196 -6.21 17.04 12.31
N VAL A 197 -6.92 16.93 13.43
CA VAL A 197 -6.90 15.79 14.35
C VAL A 197 -8.31 15.32 14.64
N VAL A 198 -8.44 14.11 15.17
CA VAL A 198 -9.70 13.61 15.69
C VAL A 198 -9.92 14.26 17.05
N ASP A 199 -10.77 15.28 17.10
CA ASP A 199 -10.95 16.16 18.25
C ASP A 199 -11.85 15.60 19.36
N SER A 200 -12.60 14.53 19.07
CA SER A 200 -13.57 13.98 19.98
C SER A 200 -13.83 12.49 19.69
N PRO A 201 -14.25 11.70 20.69
CA PRO A 201 -14.67 10.31 20.47
C PRO A 201 -15.84 10.16 19.49
N ASN A 202 -16.67 11.19 19.34
CA ASN A 202 -17.82 11.22 18.45
C ASN A 202 -17.51 11.77 17.05
N HIS A 203 -16.26 12.17 16.81
CA HIS A 203 -15.85 12.73 15.53
C HIS A 203 -16.22 11.77 14.38
N PRO A 204 -16.70 12.25 13.23
CA PRO A 204 -17.16 11.37 12.13
C PRO A 204 -16.12 10.34 11.67
N ALA A 205 -14.83 10.71 11.74
CA ALA A 205 -13.72 9.80 11.45
C ALA A 205 -13.57 8.67 12.50
N ALA A 206 -13.81 8.95 13.79
CA ALA A 206 -13.73 7.98 14.88
C ALA A 206 -14.92 7.00 14.86
N THR A 207 -16.12 7.52 14.63
CA THR A 207 -17.39 6.76 14.66
C THR A 207 -17.50 5.75 13.51
N ARG A 208 -16.74 5.93 12.42
CA ARG A 208 -16.61 4.92 11.35
C ARG A 208 -15.97 3.60 11.82
N ASN A 209 -15.43 3.52 13.04
CA ASN A 209 -14.78 2.34 13.61
C ASN A 209 -15.62 1.57 14.64
N ALA A 210 -16.95 1.75 14.72
CA ALA A 210 -17.77 0.79 15.47
C ALA A 210 -17.60 -0.63 14.87
N PRO A 211 -17.37 -1.67 15.68
CA PRO A 211 -16.37 -2.70 15.36
C PRO A 211 -16.96 -3.92 14.64
N MET A 212 -16.20 -4.55 13.74
CA MET A 212 -16.34 -5.99 13.41
C MET A 212 -15.12 -6.49 12.62
N HIS A 213 -14.17 -7.14 13.30
CA HIS A 213 -13.23 -8.14 12.76
C HIS A 213 -12.65 -7.91 11.35
N GLN A 214 -11.89 -6.84 11.10
CA GLN A 214 -11.07 -6.71 9.88
C GLN A 214 -9.60 -7.12 10.06
N HIS A 215 -9.35 -8.17 10.86
CA HIS A 215 -8.00 -8.79 10.91
C HIS A 215 -7.82 -9.91 9.88
N ASN A 216 -8.85 -10.23 9.08
CA ASN A 216 -8.76 -11.18 7.97
C ASN A 216 -9.32 -10.54 6.69
N MET A 217 -8.53 -9.65 6.07
CA MET A 217 -8.75 -9.34 4.66
C MET A 217 -7.92 -10.32 3.84
N LEU A 218 -8.60 -11.28 3.21
CA LEU A 218 -8.02 -11.98 2.07
C LEU A 218 -7.86 -10.98 0.92
N PRO A 219 -6.83 -11.13 0.07
CA PRO A 219 -6.65 -10.28 -1.11
C PRO A 219 -7.95 -10.20 -1.92
N ILE A 220 -8.26 -9.04 -2.53
CA ILE A 220 -9.42 -8.89 -3.44
C ILE A 220 -9.43 -9.97 -4.53
N GLU A 221 -8.25 -10.48 -4.90
CA GLU A 221 -8.04 -11.60 -5.81
C GLU A 221 -8.65 -12.91 -5.30
N ALA A 222 -8.62 -13.17 -3.99
CA ALA A 222 -9.28 -14.32 -3.37
C ALA A 222 -10.81 -14.22 -3.37
N LEU A 223 -11.35 -12.99 -3.35
CA LEU A 223 -12.79 -12.75 -3.53
C LEU A 223 -13.21 -12.84 -5.01
N ALA A 224 -12.32 -12.48 -5.94
CA ALA A 224 -12.57 -12.62 -7.37
C ALA A 224 -12.58 -14.10 -7.81
N MET A 225 -11.72 -14.93 -7.21
CA MET A 225 -11.68 -16.38 -7.44
C MET A 225 -12.93 -17.13 -6.96
N SER A 226 -13.76 -16.55 -6.08
CA SER A 226 -15.04 -17.15 -5.67
C SER A 226 -16.21 -16.76 -6.57
N SER A 227 -16.01 -15.90 -7.57
CA SER A 227 -17.08 -15.34 -8.41
C SER A 227 -17.28 -16.06 -9.75
N GLY A 228 -16.65 -17.23 -9.95
CA GLY A 228 -16.97 -18.13 -11.05
C GLY A 228 -16.71 -17.58 -12.46
N ARG A 229 -15.78 -16.62 -12.61
CA ARG A 229 -15.35 -16.15 -13.94
C ARG A 229 -14.27 -17.06 -14.49
N ASP A 230 -14.50 -17.50 -15.71
CA ASP A 230 -13.79 -18.58 -16.41
C ASP A 230 -12.33 -18.22 -16.73
N VAL A 231 -11.44 -19.21 -16.57
CA VAL A 231 -9.98 -19.13 -16.67
C VAL A 231 -9.49 -19.00 -18.13
N GLN A 232 -10.37 -19.23 -19.12
CA GLN A 232 -10.01 -19.27 -20.53
C GLN A 232 -9.65 -17.90 -21.15
N GLU A 233 -10.00 -16.78 -20.50
CA GLU A 233 -9.70 -15.44 -21.06
C GLU A 233 -8.25 -14.96 -20.80
N PHE A 234 -7.43 -15.74 -20.07
CA PHE A 234 -6.11 -15.29 -19.60
C PHE A 234 -4.88 -15.98 -20.24
N GLN A 235 -5.07 -16.90 -21.21
CA GLN A 235 -3.95 -17.62 -21.83
C GLN A 235 -3.57 -17.03 -23.19
N GLY A 236 -2.81 -15.93 -23.18
CA GLY A 236 -2.44 -15.29 -24.45
C GLY A 236 -1.29 -14.30 -24.44
N CYS A 237 -0.17 -14.52 -23.72
CA CYS A 237 1.09 -13.90 -24.13
C CYS A 237 2.36 -14.48 -23.49
N GLY A 238 3.32 -14.91 -24.32
CA GLY A 238 4.72 -14.52 -24.18
C GLY A 238 5.69 -15.39 -23.35
N ARG A 239 6.17 -16.50 -23.93
CA ARG A 239 7.47 -17.11 -23.56
C ARG A 239 8.64 -16.19 -23.98
N ARG A 240 9.60 -15.92 -23.09
CA ARG A 240 11.07 -16.03 -23.35
C ARG A 240 11.96 -15.75 -22.12
N ARG A 241 13.14 -16.39 -22.12
CA ARG A 241 14.16 -16.47 -21.06
C ARG A 241 14.99 -15.19 -20.95
N TYR A 242 15.43 -14.83 -19.74
CA TYR A 242 16.55 -13.93 -19.50
C TYR A 242 17.54 -14.53 -18.49
N ALA A 243 18.83 -14.40 -18.78
CA ALA A 243 19.95 -14.72 -17.89
C ALA A 243 20.77 -13.44 -17.71
N GLY A 244 20.99 -13.01 -16.46
CA GLY A 244 21.74 -11.80 -16.13
C GLY A 244 22.41 -11.91 -14.76
N ARG A 245 23.61 -11.30 -14.63
CA ARG A 245 24.48 -11.32 -13.43
C ARG A 245 24.54 -9.92 -12.81
N TRP A 246 24.64 -9.84 -11.48
CA TRP A 246 24.21 -8.71 -10.64
C TRP A 246 25.36 -7.89 -10.05
N LYS A 247 25.13 -6.59 -9.78
CA LYS A 247 26.11 -5.70 -9.12
C LYS A 247 25.45 -4.88 -8.00
N MET A 248 26.08 -4.86 -6.82
CA MET A 248 25.60 -4.21 -5.59
C MET A 248 26.00 -2.74 -5.49
N ARG A 249 25.16 -1.92 -4.84
CA ARG A 249 25.54 -0.67 -4.18
C ARG A 249 24.82 -0.54 -2.84
N ALA A 250 25.50 -0.01 -1.84
CA ALA A 250 25.00 0.15 -0.47
C ALA A 250 24.61 1.61 -0.19
N CYS A 251 23.51 1.80 0.54
CA CYS A 251 23.23 3.01 1.30
C CYS A 251 22.58 2.61 2.63
N ASN A 252 22.98 3.27 3.72
CA ASN A 252 22.63 2.90 5.08
C ASN A 252 21.10 2.86 5.31
N PHE A 253 20.65 1.79 5.97
CA PHE A 253 19.30 1.55 6.51
C PHE A 253 18.21 0.94 5.60
N VAL A 254 18.52 0.57 4.36
CA VAL A 254 17.62 -0.22 3.50
C VAL A 254 18.44 -1.29 2.79
N MET A 255 18.11 -2.57 2.97
CA MET A 255 18.59 -3.61 2.05
C MET A 255 17.66 -3.59 0.83
N HIS A 256 18.15 -3.05 -0.28
CA HIS A 256 17.49 -3.17 -1.57
C HIS A 256 17.71 -4.58 -2.11
N VAL A 257 16.64 -5.37 -2.22
CA VAL A 257 16.64 -6.58 -3.03
C VAL A 257 16.03 -6.21 -4.37
N THR A 258 16.87 -5.67 -5.26
CA THR A 258 16.49 -5.37 -6.62
C THR A 258 16.37 -6.69 -7.41
N VAL A 259 15.23 -6.88 -8.08
CA VAL A 259 15.05 -7.95 -9.08
C VAL A 259 15.32 -7.33 -10.46
N ALA A 260 16.01 -8.06 -11.32
CA ALA A 260 16.38 -7.73 -12.69
C ALA A 260 16.00 -8.93 -13.56
#